data_AF-A0A951DWQ0-F1
#
_entry.id   AF-A0A951DWQ0-F1
#
_cell.length_a   1.000
_cell.length_b   1.000
_cell.length_c   1.000
_cell.angle_alpha   90.00
_cell.angle_beta   90.00
_cell.angle_gamma   90.00
#
_symmetry.space_group_name_H-M   'P 1'
#
loop_
_entity.id
_entity.type
_entity.pdbx_description
1 polymer ?
#
loop_
_entity_poly.entity_id
_entity_poly.type
_entity_poly.pdbx_seq_one_letter_code
_entity_poly.pdbx_strand_id
1 'polypeptide(L)' 'MNLAVKCNYAESIIAVPSVDNQIRSFLNGENDGEAVLRAIYDHVLDEPVPERLKALFKR' A
#
# COMPACT_ATOMS: atom_id res chain seq x y z
N MET A 1 -14.88 -0.39 -27.86
CA MET A 1 -14.29 -1.66 -27.37
C MET A 1 -13.71 -1.39 -25.99
N ASN A 2 -14.44 -1.71 -24.92
CA ASN A 2 -14.00 -1.41 -23.54
C ASN A 2 -13.54 -2.71 -22.88
N LEU A 3 -12.23 -2.89 -22.77
CA LEU A 3 -11.65 -4.05 -22.09
C LEU A 3 -11.53 -3.72 -20.59
N ALA A 4 -12.56 -4.09 -19.83
CA ALA A 4 -12.49 -4.06 -18.37
C ALA A 4 -11.61 -5.22 -17.91
N VAL A 5 -10.34 -4.93 -17.61
CA VAL A 5 -9.44 -5.89 -16.96
C VAL A 5 -9.93 -6.08 -15.53
N LYS A 6 -10.62 -7.18 -15.26
CA LYS A 6 -10.93 -7.62 -13.90
C LYS A 6 -9.66 -8.18 -13.28
N CYS A 7 -9.00 -7.37 -12.45
CA CYS A 7 -7.93 -7.85 -11.58
C CYS A 7 -8.55 -8.72 -10.49
N ASN A 8 -8.58 -10.02 -10.71
CA ASN A 8 -8.91 -10.98 -9.66
C ASN A 8 -7.65 -11.16 -8.81
N TYR A 9 -7.55 -10.41 -7.70
CA TYR A 9 -6.51 -10.64 -6.71
C TYR A 9 -6.81 -12.00 -6.07
N ALA A 10 -6.15 -13.05 -6.54
CA ALA A 10 -6.17 -14.32 -5.85
C ALA A 10 -5.50 -14.08 -4.49
N GLU A 11 -6.28 -14.07 -3.42
CA GLU A 11 -5.77 -14.09 -2.05
C GLU A 11 -5.06 -15.42 -1.83
N SER A 12 -3.81 -15.50 -2.28
CA SER A 12 -2.87 -16.45 -1.72
C SER A 12 -2.65 -16.03 -0.28
N ILE A 13 -3.04 -16.88 0.67
CA ILE A 13 -2.74 -16.71 2.10
C ILE A 13 -1.23 -16.95 2.27
N ILE A 14 -0.43 -16.02 1.78
CA ILE A 14 0.99 -15.94 2.06
C ILE A 14 1.06 -15.30 3.42
N ALA A 15 1.61 -16.03 4.40
CA ALA A 15 1.86 -15.47 5.72
C ALA A 15 2.69 -14.20 5.54
N VAL A 16 2.07 -13.04 5.78
CA VAL A 16 2.73 -11.75 5.65
C VAL A 16 3.83 -11.72 6.71
N PRO A 17 5.11 -11.63 6.34
CA PRO A 17 6.19 -11.53 7.31
C PRO A 17 5.95 -10.32 8.22
N SER A 18 6.31 -10.43 9.50
CA SER A 18 6.21 -9.29 10.41
C SER A 18 6.97 -8.08 9.87
N VAL A 19 6.50 -6.87 10.20
CA VAL A 19 7.13 -5.62 9.74
C VAL A 19 8.62 -5.59 10.10
N ASP A 20 9.01 -6.04 11.29
CA ASP A 20 10.40 -6.14 11.72
C ASP A 20 11.26 -7.02 10.80
N ASN A 21 10.71 -8.13 10.30
CA ASN A 21 11.43 -9.00 9.37
C ASN A 21 11.58 -8.33 8.01
N GLN A 22 10.54 -7.64 7.54
CA GLN A 22 10.58 -6.90 6.27
C GLN A 22 11.62 -5.76 6.33
N ILE A 23 11.67 -5.01 7.44
CA ILE A 23 12.67 -3.96 7.67
C ILE A 23 14.07 -4.54 7.61
N ARG A 24 14.32 -5.67 8.28
CA ARG A 24 15.64 -6.33 8.27
C ARG A 24 16.05 -6.74 6.85
N SER A 25 15.16 -7.37 6.10
CA SER A 25 15.43 -7.75 4.70
C SER A 25 15.71 -6.55 3.80
N PHE A 26 14.99 -5.44 3.99
CA PHE A 26 15.26 -4.19 3.28
C PHE A 26 16.65 -3.63 3.61
N LEU A 27 17.01 -3.56 4.91
CA LEU A 27 18.32 -3.07 5.34
C LEU A 27 19.49 -3.95 4.86
N ASN A 28 19.24 -5.25 4.66
CA ASN A 28 20.19 -6.18 4.08
C ASN A 28 20.28 -6.10 2.54
N GLY A 29 19.41 -5.31 1.89
CA GLY A 29 19.35 -5.21 0.42
C GLY A 29 18.69 -6.41 -0.26
N GLU A 30 17.92 -7.21 0.45
CA GLU A 30 17.24 -8.41 -0.08
C GLU A 30 15.95 -8.06 -0.86
N ASN A 31 15.41 -6.85 -0.67
CA ASN A 31 14.26 -6.32 -1.39
C ASN A 31 14.35 -4.79 -1.55
N ASP A 32 13.47 -4.23 -2.36
CA ASP A 32 13.38 -2.78 -2.66
C ASP A 32 12.69 -1.94 -1.58
N GLY A 33 12.14 -2.58 -0.56
CA GLY A 33 11.44 -1.93 0.55
C GLY A 33 9.99 -1.53 0.25
N GLU A 34 9.42 -1.84 -0.92
CA GLU A 34 8.02 -1.50 -1.22
C GLU A 34 7.07 -2.08 -0.17
N ALA A 35 7.23 -3.38 0.13
CA ALA A 35 6.40 -4.06 1.13
C ALA A 35 6.51 -3.43 2.53
N VAL A 36 7.72 -2.98 2.92
CA VAL A 36 7.95 -2.29 4.20
C VAL A 36 7.19 -0.98 4.25
N LEU A 37 7.32 -0.16 3.20
CA LEU A 37 6.67 1.15 3.13
C LEU A 37 5.16 0.99 3.16
N ARG A 38 4.62 0.02 2.42
CA ARG A 38 3.20 -0.29 2.43
C ARG A 38 2.70 -0.73 3.80
N ALA A 39 3.42 -1.63 4.47
CA ALA A 39 3.05 -2.08 5.80
C ALA A 39 3.04 -0.94 6.84
N ILE A 40 3.89 0.08 6.68
CA ILE A 40 3.99 1.22 7.59
C ILE A 40 2.97 2.31 7.23
N TYR A 41 2.74 2.60 5.95
CA TYR A 41 2.03 3.81 5.50
C TYR A 41 0.67 3.55 4.85
N ASP A 42 0.33 2.33 4.43
CA ASP A 42 -0.95 2.08 3.73
C ASP A 42 -2.15 2.46 4.61
N HIS A 43 -2.04 2.41 5.95
CA HIS A 43 -3.10 2.85 6.86
C HIS A 43 -3.52 4.32 6.68
N VAL A 44 -2.61 5.19 6.20
CA VAL A 44 -2.92 6.61 5.93
C VAL A 44 -3.81 6.74 4.69
N LEU A 45 -3.79 5.75 3.79
CA LEU A 45 -4.65 5.75 2.60
C LEU A 45 -6.12 5.53 2.95
N ASP A 46 -6.40 4.90 4.10
CA ASP A 46 -7.75 4.72 4.62
C ASP A 46 -8.28 5.98 5.35
N GLU A 47 -7.41 6.96 5.61
CA GLU A 47 -7.82 8.19 6.27
C GLU A 47 -8.64 9.09 5.33
N PRO A 48 -9.72 9.70 5.84
CA PRO A 48 -10.49 10.63 5.02
C PRO A 48 -9.65 11.85 4.65
N VAL A 49 -9.73 12.27 3.39
CA VAL A 49 -9.05 13.49 2.92
C VAL A 49 -9.47 14.69 3.78
N PRO A 50 -8.52 15.49 4.32
CA PRO A 50 -8.84 16.66 5.12
C PRO A 50 -9.76 17.67 4.41
N GLU A 51 -10.76 18.20 5.10
CA GLU A 51 -11.76 19.13 4.54
C GLU A 51 -11.13 20.39 3.92
N ARG A 52 -10.03 20.90 4.51
CA ARG A 52 -9.28 22.04 3.96
C ARG A 52 -8.74 21.75 2.56
N LEU A 53 -8.31 20.52 2.29
CA LEU A 53 -7.84 20.11 0.97
C LEU A 53 -9.02 19.92 0.01
N LYS A 54 -10.12 19.32 0.47
CA LYS A 54 -11.35 19.18 -0.33
C LYS A 54 -11.88 20.54 -0.80
N ALA A 55 -11.76 21.59 0.01
CA ALA A 55 -12.19 22.94 -0.34
C ALA A 55 -11.46 23.52 -1.57
N LEU A 56 -10.21 23.11 -1.83
CA LEU A 56 -9.45 23.57 -3.01
C LEU A 56 -10.01 23.03 -4.33
N PHE A 57 -10.75 21.91 -4.28
CA PHE A 57 -11.30 21.24 -5.46
C PHE A 57 -12.77 21.58 -5.74
N LYS A 58 -13.43 22.31 -4.82
CA LYS A 58 -14.80 22.81 -5.00
C LYS A 58 -14.73 24.22 -5.60
N ARG A 59 -14.57 24.32 -6.91
CA ARG A 59 -14.78 25.55 -7.69
C ARG A 59 -16.18 25.59 -8.26
#